data_AF-A0A2Z3V3S3-F1
#
_entry.id   AF-A0A2Z3V3S3-F1
#
_cell.length_a   1.000
_cell.length_b   1.000
_cell.length_c   1.000
_cell.angle_alpha   90.00
_cell.angle_beta   90.00
_cell.angle_gamma   90.00
#
_symmetry.space_group_name_H-M   'P 1'
#
loop_
_entity.id
_entity.type
_entity.pdbx_description
1 polymer ?
#
loop_
_entity_poly.entity_id
_entity_poly.type
_entity_poly.pdbx_seq_one_letter_code
_entity_poly.pdbx_strand_id
1 'polypeptide(L)'
;MSKIPAWSRLALVLMALALALKVLTMTFWAEGTAPEILDWAFIVVGFLAAAPYLGAGARGLARARRHEYPRPSPGEAPDDPRKRMMVSSSLRLSIALTGLFSISGTFVSAVRPGLYGTEPFGWGTETLGLLPVILAFAAMGFSVMTVVSASKKPGTR
;
A
#
# COMPACT_ATOMS: atom_id res chain seq x y z
N MET A 1 -10.98 -6.81 23.49
CA MET A 1 -10.91 -6.79 22.01
C MET A 1 -10.40 -5.44 21.51
N SER A 2 -9.10 -5.23 21.29
CA SER A 2 -8.64 -3.99 20.64
C SER A 2 -8.94 -4.09 19.14
N LYS A 3 -9.92 -3.34 18.66
CA LYS A 3 -10.34 -3.32 17.25
C LYS A 3 -9.18 -2.77 16.41
N ILE A 4 -8.83 -3.45 15.32
CA ILE A 4 -7.97 -2.82 14.30
C ILE A 4 -8.66 -1.51 13.91
N PRO A 5 -7.98 -0.36 13.89
CA PRO A 5 -8.61 0.90 13.51
C PRO A 5 -9.31 0.73 12.16
N ALA A 6 -10.59 1.11 12.09
CA ALA A 6 -11.44 0.88 10.91
C ALA A 6 -10.77 1.38 9.62
N TRP A 7 -10.04 2.49 9.72
CA TRP A 7 -9.23 3.08 8.66
C TRP A 7 -8.14 2.16 8.09
N SER A 8 -7.47 1.38 8.93
CA SER A 8 -6.46 0.43 8.45
C SER A 8 -7.09 -0.78 7.77
N ARG A 9 -8.26 -1.24 8.23
CA ARG A 9 -9.00 -2.29 7.51
C ARG A 9 -9.48 -1.81 6.16
N LEU A 10 -10.02 -0.58 6.11
CA LEU A 10 -10.48 0.02 4.87
C LEU A 10 -9.31 0.18 3.88
N ALA A 11 -8.17 0.69 4.33
CA ALA A 11 -6.98 0.80 3.49
C ALA A 11 -6.54 -0.56 2.92
N LEU A 12 -6.59 -1.63 3.72
CA LEU A 12 -6.25 -2.98 3.27
C LEU A 12 -7.23 -3.53 2.23
N VAL A 13 -8.54 -3.33 2.44
CA VAL A 13 -9.56 -3.72 1.46
C VAL A 13 -9.32 -2.97 0.14
N LEU A 14 -8.98 -1.69 0.20
CA LEU A 14 -8.65 -0.91 -0.99
C LEU A 14 -7.35 -1.39 -1.66
N MET A 15 -6.31 -1.78 -0.90
CA MET A 15 -5.09 -2.36 -1.49
C MET A 15 -5.39 -3.69 -2.19
N ALA A 16 -6.20 -4.55 -1.57
CA ALA A 16 -6.62 -5.82 -2.16
C ALA A 16 -7.48 -5.60 -3.41
N LEU A 17 -8.38 -4.61 -3.37
CA LEU A 17 -9.18 -4.22 -4.53
C LEU A 17 -8.30 -3.65 -5.65
N ALA A 18 -7.30 -2.81 -5.34
CA ALA A 18 -6.35 -2.31 -6.32
C ALA A 18 -5.57 -3.46 -6.98
N LEU A 19 -5.11 -4.44 -6.19
CA LEU A 19 -4.47 -5.63 -6.74
C LEU A 19 -5.42 -6.42 -7.64
N ALA A 20 -6.66 -6.64 -7.21
CA ALA A 20 -7.67 -7.35 -7.98
C ALA A 20 -7.98 -6.64 -9.30
N LEU A 21 -8.12 -5.31 -9.29
CA LEU A 21 -8.29 -4.50 -10.50
C LEU A 21 -7.12 -4.70 -11.45
N LYS A 22 -5.88 -4.70 -10.94
CA LYS A 22 -4.70 -4.89 -11.79
C LYS A 22 -4.60 -6.29 -12.39
N VAL A 23 -4.91 -7.32 -11.60
CA VAL A 23 -5.00 -8.70 -12.11
C VAL A 23 -6.10 -8.81 -13.15
N LEU A 24 -7.23 -8.14 -12.93
CA LEU A 24 -8.34 -8.11 -13.87
C LEU A 24 -7.92 -7.44 -15.18
N THR A 25 -7.23 -6.30 -15.14
CA THR A 25 -6.63 -5.64 -16.32
C THR A 25 -5.75 -6.61 -17.11
N MET A 26 -4.96 -7.45 -16.43
CA MET A 26 -4.12 -8.45 -17.08
C MET A 26 -4.89 -9.65 -17.64
N THR A 27 -6.09 -9.95 -17.13
CA THR A 27 -6.93 -11.04 -17.64
C THR A 27 -7.77 -10.63 -18.84
N PHE A 28 -8.10 -9.35 -18.97
CA PHE A 28 -8.76 -8.80 -20.14
C PHE A 28 -7.71 -8.46 -21.20
N TRP A 29 -7.34 -9.46 -22.00
CA TRP A 29 -6.44 -9.33 -23.16
C TRP A 29 -7.07 -8.61 -24.37
N ALA A 30 -8.29 -8.09 -24.20
CA ALA A 30 -9.06 -7.51 -25.28
C ALA A 30 -8.68 -6.03 -25.49
N GLU A 31 -8.32 -5.71 -26.74
CA GLU A 31 -8.18 -4.33 -27.23
C GLU A 31 -9.46 -3.52 -26.96
N GLY A 32 -9.32 -2.29 -26.48
CA GLY A 32 -10.47 -1.41 -26.21
C GLY A 32 -10.34 -0.57 -24.93
N THR A 33 -11.46 -0.03 -24.48
CA THR A 33 -11.53 0.94 -23.36
C THR A 33 -11.53 0.28 -21.97
N ALA A 34 -11.71 -1.04 -21.88
CA ALA A 34 -11.83 -1.73 -20.59
C ALA A 34 -10.51 -1.71 -19.76
N PRO A 35 -9.32 -1.97 -20.33
CA PRO A 35 -8.06 -1.87 -19.58
C PRO A 35 -7.78 -0.43 -19.11
N GLU A 36 -8.11 0.57 -19.94
CA GLU A 36 -7.98 1.99 -19.59
C GLU A 36 -8.86 2.37 -18.38
N ILE A 37 -10.14 1.98 -18.39
CA ILE A 37 -11.06 2.23 -17.27
C ILE A 37 -10.56 1.54 -15.99
N LEU A 38 -10.04 0.31 -16.09
CA LEU A 38 -9.49 -0.42 -14.94
C LEU A 38 -8.22 0.22 -14.39
N ASP A 39 -7.35 0.77 -15.24
CA ASP A 39 -6.16 1.51 -14.81
C ASP A 39 -6.52 2.83 -14.13
N TRP A 40 -7.53 3.56 -14.62
CA TRP A 40 -8.07 4.73 -13.89
C TRP A 40 -8.67 4.35 -12.55
N ALA A 41 -9.44 3.26 -12.48
CA ALA A 41 -9.98 2.75 -11.22
C ALA A 41 -8.85 2.35 -10.26
N PHE A 42 -7.79 1.70 -10.75
CA PHE A 42 -6.60 1.37 -9.96
C PHE A 42 -5.93 2.62 -9.39
N ILE A 43 -5.75 3.68 -10.19
CA ILE A 43 -5.13 4.94 -9.74
C ILE A 43 -5.93 5.56 -8.59
N VAL A 44 -7.25 5.67 -8.74
CA VAL A 44 -8.13 6.24 -7.71
C VAL A 44 -8.15 5.41 -6.44
N VAL A 45 -8.35 4.08 -6.56
CA VAL A 45 -8.40 3.15 -5.42
C VAL A 45 -7.04 3.05 -4.73
N GLY A 46 -5.95 3.02 -5.50
CA GLY A 46 -4.58 3.01 -4.99
C GLY A 46 -4.26 4.27 -4.21
N PHE A 47 -4.68 5.45 -4.68
CA PHE A 47 -4.47 6.71 -3.96
C PHE A 47 -5.23 6.75 -2.63
N LEU A 48 -6.50 6.32 -2.65
CA LEU A 48 -7.32 6.17 -1.44
C LEU A 48 -6.72 5.17 -0.45
N ALA A 49 -6.08 4.10 -0.95
CA ALA A 49 -5.39 3.12 -0.13
C ALA A 49 -4.10 3.66 0.50
N ALA A 50 -3.32 4.47 -0.24
CA ALA A 50 -2.03 5.00 0.20
C ALA A 50 -2.15 6.20 1.17
N ALA A 51 -3.17 7.05 1.00
CA ALA A 51 -3.34 8.28 1.77
C ALA A 51 -3.36 8.08 3.31
N PRO A 52 -4.05 7.05 3.87
CA PRO A 52 -4.02 6.77 5.31
C PRO A 52 -2.62 6.42 5.83
N TYR A 53 -1.80 5.71 5.03
CA TYR A 53 -0.44 5.33 5.41
C TYR A 53 0.53 6.51 5.35
N LEU A 54 0.40 7.39 4.35
CA LEU A 54 1.10 8.69 4.30
C LEU A 54 0.80 9.52 5.55
N GLY A 55 -0.48 9.73 5.86
CA GLY A 55 -0.90 10.54 7.01
C GLY A 55 -0.43 9.95 8.33
N ALA A 56 -0.55 8.63 8.51
CA ALA A 56 -0.12 7.95 9.73
C ALA A 56 1.41 7.91 9.88
N GLY A 57 2.14 7.72 8.78
CA GLY A 57 3.60 7.74 8.76
C GLY A 57 4.18 9.13 9.03
N ALA A 58 3.65 10.16 8.38
CA ALA A 58 4.05 11.54 8.59
C ALA A 58 3.76 12.03 10.03
N ARG A 59 2.57 11.72 10.57
CA ARG A 59 2.26 12.02 11.98
C ARG A 59 3.17 11.30 12.95
N GLY A 60 3.50 10.03 12.67
CA GLY A 60 4.41 9.25 13.50
C GLY A 60 5.84 9.83 13.51
N LEU A 61 6.34 10.25 12.35
CA LEU A 61 7.64 10.91 12.24
C LEU A 61 7.65 12.29 12.93
N ALA A 62 6.59 13.07 12.80
CA ALA A 62 6.45 14.37 13.45
C ALA A 62 6.45 14.25 14.98
N ARG A 63 5.71 13.27 15.53
CA ARG A 63 5.70 12.98 16.98
C ARG A 63 7.06 12.49 17.47
N ALA A 64 7.75 11.66 16.69
CA ALA A 64 9.11 11.22 17.01
C ALA A 64 10.09 12.40 17.06
N ARG A 65 9.99 13.37 16.12
CA ARG A 65 10.79 14.62 16.18
C ARG A 65 10.48 15.48 17.40
N ARG A 66 9.23 15.48 17.88
CA ARG A 66 8.80 16.17 19.09
C ARG A 66 9.11 15.42 20.38
N HIS A 67 9.78 14.27 20.31
CA HIS A 67 10.06 13.40 21.46
C HIS A 67 8.79 12.92 22.19
N GLU A 68 7.65 12.90 21.49
CA GLU A 68 6.36 12.43 22.00
C GLU A 68 6.26 10.91 21.82
N TYR A 69 6.87 10.15 22.74
CA TYR A 69 6.88 8.68 22.70
C TYR A 69 5.80 8.08 23.61
N PRO A 70 5.21 6.92 23.24
CA PRO A 70 4.37 6.15 24.14
C PRO A 70 5.17 5.73 25.39
N ARG A 71 4.49 5.58 26.54
CA ARG A 71 5.13 5.02 27.73
C ARG A 71 5.66 3.60 27.43
N PRO A 72 6.86 3.25 27.93
CA PRO A 72 7.40 1.90 27.80
C PRO A 72 6.47 0.89 28.44
N SER A 73 6.33 -0.28 27.81
CA SER A 73 5.62 -1.41 28.40
C SER A 73 6.44 -2.04 29.54
N PRO A 74 5.81 -2.79 30.48
CA PRO A 74 6.53 -3.38 31.60
C PRO A 74 7.63 -4.35 31.09
N GLY A 75 8.89 -4.06 31.42
CA GLY A 75 10.05 -4.85 30.98
C GLY A 75 10.67 -4.42 29.63
N GLU A 76 10.16 -3.38 28.98
CA GLU A 76 10.72 -2.80 27.75
C GLU A 76 11.87 -1.83 28.08
N ALA A 77 12.96 -1.87 27.31
CA ALA A 77 14.10 -0.98 27.54
C ALA A 77 13.69 0.49 27.29
N PRO A 78 14.33 1.48 27.97
CA PRO A 78 13.96 2.89 27.84
C PRO A 78 13.95 3.43 26.39
N ASP A 79 14.79 2.87 25.51
CA ASP A 79 14.94 3.27 24.11
C ASP A 79 14.01 2.55 23.13
N ASP A 80 13.39 1.45 23.53
CA ASP A 80 12.57 0.62 22.64
C ASP A 80 11.28 1.31 22.14
N PRO A 81 10.58 2.16 22.93
CA PRO A 81 9.41 2.90 22.44
C PRO A 81 9.74 3.83 21.27
N ARG A 82 10.92 4.46 21.30
CA ARG A 82 11.45 5.31 20.23
C ARG A 82 11.73 4.50 18.98
N LYS A 83 12.46 3.38 19.11
CA LYS A 83 12.78 2.47 17.99
C LYS A 83 11.50 1.93 17.35
N ARG A 84 10.54 1.46 18.13
CA ARG A 84 9.27 0.91 17.65
C ARG A 84 8.43 1.95 16.90
N MET A 85 8.43 3.20 17.38
CA MET A 85 7.72 4.29 16.73
C MET A 85 8.38 4.72 15.41
N MET A 86 9.72 4.79 15.36
CA MET A 86 10.45 5.09 14.13
C MET A 86 10.28 3.98 13.08
N VAL A 87 10.43 2.72 13.49
CA VAL A 87 10.26 1.56 12.58
C VAL A 87 8.84 1.49 12.03
N SER A 88 7.81 1.63 12.88
CA SER A 88 6.42 1.58 12.42
C SER A 88 6.02 2.77 11.54
N SER A 89 6.57 3.96 11.79
CA SER A 89 6.33 5.14 10.94
C SER A 89 7.05 5.03 9.60
N SER A 90 8.30 4.56 9.62
CA SER A 90 9.09 4.27 8.43
C SER A 90 8.39 3.23 7.54
N LEU A 91 7.93 2.12 8.12
CA LEU A 91 7.21 1.08 7.39
C LEU A 91 5.95 1.60 6.70
N ARG A 92 5.17 2.47 7.37
CA ARG A 92 3.97 3.09 6.78
C ARG A 92 4.31 4.06 5.66
N LEU A 93 5.40 4.83 5.80
CA LEU A 93 5.89 5.70 4.74
C LEU A 93 6.38 4.89 3.54
N SER A 94 7.12 3.80 3.77
CA SER A 94 7.57 2.89 2.71
C SER A 94 6.38 2.32 1.94
N ILE A 95 5.35 1.80 2.62
CA ILE A 95 4.13 1.31 1.97
C ILE A 95 3.52 2.37 1.07
N ALA A 96 3.39 3.59 1.59
CA ALA A 96 2.74 4.65 0.84
C ALA A 96 3.59 5.15 -0.33
N LEU A 97 4.92 5.17 -0.20
CA LEU A 97 5.85 5.48 -1.30
C LEU A 97 5.81 4.40 -2.38
N THR A 98 5.81 3.12 -2.03
CA THR A 98 5.67 2.02 -2.99
C THR A 98 4.31 2.11 -3.71
N GLY A 99 3.25 2.45 -2.98
CA GLY A 99 1.94 2.71 -3.56
C GLY A 99 1.94 3.87 -4.54
N LEU A 100 2.51 5.02 -4.15
CA LEU A 100 2.66 6.17 -5.04
C LEU A 100 3.49 5.83 -6.27
N PHE A 101 4.59 5.10 -6.13
CA PHE A 101 5.43 4.70 -7.25
C PHE A 101 4.65 3.79 -8.23
N SER A 102 3.89 2.84 -7.68
CA SER A 102 2.99 1.97 -8.44
C SER A 102 1.90 2.73 -9.19
N ILE A 103 1.29 3.74 -8.54
CA ILE A 103 0.25 4.59 -9.13
C ILE A 103 0.87 5.46 -10.23
N SER A 104 2.01 6.09 -9.98
CA SER A 104 2.72 6.92 -10.96
C SER A 104 3.08 6.14 -12.21
N GLY A 105 3.59 4.90 -12.06
CA GLY A 105 3.86 4.04 -13.21
C GLY A 105 2.61 3.78 -14.05
N THR A 106 1.50 3.44 -13.39
CA THR A 106 0.22 3.18 -14.09
C THR A 106 -0.37 4.47 -14.70
N PHE A 107 -0.17 5.63 -14.06
CA PHE A 107 -0.61 6.92 -14.57
C PHE A 107 0.15 7.34 -15.84
N VAL A 108 1.47 7.11 -15.88
CA VAL A 108 2.26 7.39 -17.10
C VAL A 108 1.75 6.55 -18.27
N SER A 109 1.47 5.27 -18.05
CA SER A 109 0.89 4.39 -19.07
C SER A 109 -0.51 4.84 -19.50
N ALA A 110 -1.37 5.25 -18.55
CA ALA A 110 -2.73 5.71 -18.83
C ALA A 110 -2.81 7.02 -19.61
N VAL A 111 -1.84 7.93 -19.44
CA VAL A 111 -1.81 9.24 -20.12
C VAL A 111 -1.11 9.17 -21.48
N ARG A 112 -0.36 8.11 -21.78
CA ARG A 112 0.38 8.00 -23.04
C ARG A 112 -0.57 7.70 -24.19
N PRO A 113 -0.70 8.60 -25.19
CA PRO A 113 -1.63 8.40 -26.29
C PRO A 113 -1.21 7.19 -27.14
N GLY A 114 -2.19 6.34 -27.49
CA GLY A 114 -2.00 5.17 -28.36
C GLY A 114 -1.63 3.86 -27.67
N LEU A 115 -1.32 3.87 -26.36
CA LEU A 115 -0.83 2.68 -25.65
C LEU A 115 -1.81 1.49 -25.69
N TYR A 116 -3.11 1.79 -25.58
CA TYR A 116 -4.19 0.79 -25.60
C TYR A 116 -4.71 0.49 -27.02
N GLY A 117 -4.20 1.19 -28.05
CA GLY A 117 -4.75 1.14 -29.41
C GLY A 117 -3.79 0.69 -30.50
N THR A 118 -2.47 0.60 -30.25
CA THR A 118 -1.52 0.38 -31.35
C THR A 118 -0.92 -1.02 -31.45
N GLU A 119 -0.81 -1.84 -30.40
CA GLU A 119 -0.37 -3.25 -30.52
C GLU A 119 -0.84 -4.10 -29.32
N PRO A 120 -1.22 -5.38 -29.51
CA PRO A 120 -1.69 -6.25 -28.42
C PRO A 120 -0.68 -6.43 -27.27
N PHE A 121 0.61 -6.16 -27.50
CA PHE A 121 1.69 -6.35 -26.52
C PHE A 121 2.27 -5.04 -25.93
N GLY A 122 1.94 -3.87 -26.49
CA GLY A 122 2.53 -2.59 -26.07
C GLY A 122 2.17 -2.22 -24.62
N TRP A 123 0.89 -2.38 -24.25
CA TRP A 123 0.40 -2.10 -22.91
C TRP A 123 0.78 -3.19 -21.88
N GLY A 124 0.81 -4.46 -22.31
CA GLY A 124 1.11 -5.60 -21.43
C GLY A 124 2.55 -5.61 -20.90
N THR A 125 3.52 -5.17 -21.71
CA THR A 125 4.94 -5.13 -21.33
C THR A 125 5.24 -4.06 -20.28
N GLU A 126 4.66 -2.86 -20.39
CA GLU A 126 4.78 -1.82 -19.35
C GLU A 126 4.11 -2.26 -18.03
N THR A 127 2.96 -2.93 -18.14
CA THR A 127 2.23 -3.46 -16.98
C THR A 127 3.00 -4.57 -16.27
N LEU A 128 3.69 -5.46 -17.00
CA LEU A 128 4.59 -6.48 -16.45
C LEU A 128 5.81 -5.87 -15.75
N GLY A 129 6.35 -4.77 -16.26
CA GLY A 129 7.46 -4.05 -15.63
C GLY A 129 7.10 -3.45 -14.28
N LEU A 130 5.84 -3.06 -14.08
CA LEU A 130 5.33 -2.48 -12.83
C LEU A 130 4.74 -3.52 -11.87
N LEU A 131 4.47 -4.75 -12.34
CA LEU A 131 3.92 -5.83 -11.53
C LEU A 131 4.71 -6.11 -10.24
N PRO A 132 6.06 -6.14 -10.24
CA PRO A 132 6.84 -6.34 -9.00
C PRO A 132 6.58 -5.24 -7.96
N VAL A 133 6.36 -4.01 -8.40
CA VAL A 133 6.07 -2.86 -7.51
C VAL A 133 4.65 -2.97 -6.95
N ILE A 134 3.68 -3.33 -7.80
CA ILE A 134 2.27 -3.51 -7.39
C ILE A 134 2.16 -4.66 -6.39
N LEU A 135 2.87 -5.77 -6.63
CA LEU A 135 2.96 -6.90 -5.72
C LEU A 135 3.65 -6.51 -4.41
N ALA A 136 4.74 -5.74 -4.46
CA ALA A 136 5.42 -5.26 -3.26
C ALA A 136 4.51 -4.35 -2.42
N PHE A 137 3.75 -3.46 -3.06
CA PHE A 137 2.77 -2.61 -2.40
C PHE A 137 1.71 -3.45 -1.67
N ALA A 138 1.09 -4.41 -2.36
CA ALA A 138 0.10 -5.28 -1.75
C ALA A 138 0.70 -6.16 -0.64
N ALA A 139 1.85 -6.79 -0.88
CA ALA A 139 2.53 -7.66 0.07
C ALA A 139 2.96 -6.92 1.34
N MET A 140 3.46 -5.69 1.24
CA MET A 140 3.79 -4.87 2.41
C MET A 140 2.52 -4.49 3.19
N GLY A 141 1.41 -4.19 2.50
CA GLY A 141 0.10 -3.99 3.14
C GLY A 141 -0.35 -5.21 3.94
N PHE A 142 -0.34 -6.40 3.31
CA PHE A 142 -0.69 -7.66 3.97
C PHE A 142 0.26 -8.02 5.12
N SER A 143 1.56 -7.78 4.98
CA SER A 143 2.56 -8.03 6.04
C SER A 143 2.30 -7.20 7.30
N VAL A 144 1.89 -5.94 7.16
CA VAL A 144 1.47 -5.14 8.33
C VAL A 144 0.25 -5.74 9.01
N MET A 145 -0.69 -6.32 8.25
CA MET A 145 -1.88 -6.97 8.81
C MET A 145 -1.53 -8.26 9.56
N THR A 146 -0.64 -9.09 9.03
CA THR A 146 -0.21 -10.34 9.69
C THR A 146 0.55 -10.04 10.98
N VAL A 147 1.44 -9.04 10.99
CA VAL A 147 2.15 -8.62 12.21
C VAL A 147 1.20 -8.02 13.26
N VAL A 148 0.24 -7.19 12.84
CA VAL A 148 -0.79 -6.62 13.75
C VAL A 148 -1.75 -7.69 14.28
N SER A 149 -1.99 -8.76 13.51
CA SER A 149 -2.83 -9.88 13.94
C SER A 149 -2.06 -10.88 14.82
N ALA A 150 -0.79 -11.12 14.54
CA ALA A 150 0.08 -12.03 15.30
C ALA A 150 0.44 -11.48 16.68
N SER A 151 0.69 -10.16 16.79
CA SER A 151 0.89 -9.46 18.07
C SER A 151 -0.33 -9.48 19.01
N LYS A 152 -1.46 -10.05 18.58
CA LYS A 152 -2.69 -10.21 19.36
C LYS A 152 -2.98 -11.63 19.79
N LYS A 153 -2.14 -12.63 19.45
CA LYS A 153 -2.25 -13.93 20.14
C LYS A 153 -1.85 -13.69 21.60
N PRO A 154 -2.77 -13.83 22.57
CA PRO A 154 -2.37 -13.87 23.96
C PRO A 154 -1.43 -15.05 24.10
N GLY A 155 -0.31 -14.84 24.78
CA GLY A 155 0.52 -15.95 25.21
C GLY A 155 -0.37 -16.98 25.90
N THR A 156 -0.43 -18.17 25.32
CA THR A 156 -0.76 -19.38 26.06
C THR A 156 0.31 -19.53 27.13
N ARG A 157 0.02 -19.01 28.32
CA ARG A 157 0.48 -19.58 29.59
C ARG A 157 -0.70 -20.30 30.20
#